data_AF-A0A7K8SV90-F1
#
_entry.id   AF-A0A7K8SV90-F1
#
_cell.length_a   1.000
_cell.length_b   1.000
_cell.length_c   1.000
_cell.angle_alpha   90.00
_cell.angle_beta   90.00
_cell.angle_gamma   90.00
#
_symmetry.space_group_name_H-M   'P 1'
#
loop_
_entity.id
_entity.type
_entity.pdbx_description
1 polymer ?
#
loop_
_entity_poly.entity_id
_entity_poly.type
_entity_poly.pdbx_seq_one_letter_code
_entity_poly.pdbx_strand_id
1 'polypeptide(L)' 'GSILELERMIKLATGKSALFSYSWYGCFCGIGGSGTPVDSTDECCRAHDCCYRKVREGKCSP' A
#
# COMPACT_ATOMS: atom_id res chain seq x y z
N GLY A 1 11.49 1.82 4.81
CA GLY A 1 11.53 1.79 3.35
C GLY A 1 10.77 2.99 2.85
N SER A 2 11.24 3.62 1.78
CA SER A 2 10.62 4.77 1.14
C SER A 2 9.61 4.36 0.07
N ILE A 3 8.77 5.30 -0.37
CA ILE A 3 7.81 5.11 -1.46
C ILE A 3 8.48 4.66 -2.77
N LEU A 4 9.73 5.07 -3.02
CA LEU A 4 10.49 4.68 -4.22
C LEU A 4 10.91 3.21 -4.18
N GLU A 5 11.26 2.71 -2.99
CA GLU A 5 11.56 1.29 -2.80
C GLU A 5 10.29 0.44 -3.00
N LEU A 6 9.15 0.92 -2.52
CA LEU A 6 7.86 0.27 -2.72
C LEU A 6 7.46 0.20 -4.21
N GLU A 7 7.57 1.32 -4.95
CA GLU A 7 7.34 1.35 -6.41
C GLU A 7 8.24 0.32 -7.11
N ARG A 8 9.52 0.27 -6.76
CA ARG A 8 10.47 -0.68 -7.36
C ARG A 8 10.06 -2.12 -7.07
N MET A 9 9.69 -2.44 -5.83
CA MET A 9 9.26 -3.79 -5.44
C MET A 9 8.00 -4.21 -6.20
N ILE A 10 6.98 -3.36 -6.24
CA ILE A 10 5.72 -3.66 -6.95
C ILE A 10 5.99 -3.85 -8.45
N LYS A 11 6.80 -2.99 -9.05
CA LYS A 11 7.16 -3.10 -10.47
C LYS A 11 7.89 -4.41 -10.78
N LEU A 12 8.80 -4.83 -9.92
CA LEU A 12 9.53 -6.10 -10.09
C LEU A 12 8.63 -7.32 -9.86
N ALA A 13 7.73 -7.28 -8.88
CA ALA A 13 6.87 -8.42 -8.53
C ALA A 13 5.69 -8.59 -9.48
N THR A 14 5.14 -7.49 -10.02
CA THR A 14 3.87 -7.51 -10.76
C THR A 14 3.99 -7.02 -12.21
N GLY A 15 5.11 -6.39 -12.58
CA GLY A 15 5.28 -5.70 -13.86
C GLY A 15 4.48 -4.40 -14.01
N LYS A 16 3.74 -3.98 -12.98
CA LYS A 16 2.88 -2.80 -12.99
C LYS A 16 3.55 -1.62 -12.29
N SER A 17 3.22 -0.39 -12.70
CA SER A 17 3.62 0.79 -11.93
C SER A 17 2.75 0.92 -10.69
N ALA A 18 3.36 1.07 -9.51
CA ALA A 18 2.60 1.23 -8.28
C ALA A 18 1.77 2.52 -8.31
N LEU A 19 2.38 3.60 -8.82
CA LEU A 19 1.73 4.89 -8.97
C LEU A 19 0.43 4.81 -9.76
N PHE A 20 0.46 4.21 -10.96
CA PHE A 20 -0.71 4.19 -11.85
C PHE A 20 -1.69 3.05 -11.57
N SER A 21 -1.23 1.93 -11.01
CA SER A 21 -2.08 0.73 -10.82
C SER A 21 -2.65 0.60 -9.40
N TYR A 22 -2.02 1.22 -8.40
CA TYR A 22 -2.36 0.98 -6.99
C TYR A 22 -2.58 2.25 -6.16
N SER A 23 -2.19 3.46 -6.59
CA SER A 23 -2.32 4.67 -5.72
C SER A 23 -3.75 5.06 -5.35
N TRP A 24 -4.74 4.59 -6.12
CA TRP A 24 -6.16 4.92 -5.95
C TRP A 24 -7.06 3.71 -6.23
N TYR A 25 -6.56 2.50 -5.93
CA TYR A 25 -7.27 1.26 -6.21
C TYR A 25 -8.10 0.83 -5.00
N GLY A 26 -9.36 0.49 -5.23
CA GLY A 26 -10.24 -0.03 -4.17
C GLY A 26 -10.50 1.00 -3.07
N CYS A 27 -10.61 0.50 -1.84
CA CYS A 27 -10.93 1.27 -0.65
C CYS A 27 -9.72 1.60 0.22
N PHE A 28 -8.60 0.87 0.08
CA PHE A 28 -7.43 0.96 0.94
C PHE A 28 -6.12 1.22 0.20
N CYS A 29 -6.01 0.96 -1.12
CA CYS A 29 -4.77 1.29 -1.82
C CYS A 29 -4.70 2.80 -2.10
N GLY A 30 -3.91 3.53 -1.30
CA GLY A 30 -3.71 4.97 -1.44
C GLY A 30 -3.52 5.69 -0.12
N ILE A 31 -3.93 6.97 -0.07
CA ILE A 31 -3.90 7.76 1.17
C ILE A 31 -5.20 7.53 1.94
N GLY A 32 -5.08 6.88 3.11
CA GLY A 32 -6.21 6.53 3.95
C GLY A 32 -6.91 5.25 3.49
N GLY A 33 -7.97 4.87 4.19
CA GLY A 33 -8.77 3.71 3.81
C GLY A 33 -9.89 3.42 4.81
N SER A 34 -11.05 3.02 4.30
CA SER A 34 -12.21 2.70 5.13
C SER A 34 -13.19 1.80 4.38
N GLY A 35 -14.03 1.07 5.12
CA GLY A 35 -15.02 0.16 4.53
C GLY A 35 -14.51 -1.27 4.35
N THR A 36 -15.07 -1.98 3.37
CA THR A 36 -14.74 -3.38 3.07
C THR A 36 -13.87 -3.45 1.83
N PRO A 37 -12.75 -4.20 1.83
CA PRO A 37 -11.92 -4.34 0.64
C PRO A 37 -12.72 -4.86 -0.55
N VAL A 38 -12.47 -4.29 -1.73
CA VAL A 38 -13.21 -4.67 -2.94
C VAL A 38 -12.74 -6.02 -3.51
N ASP A 39 -11.49 -6.39 -3.26
CA ASP A 39 -10.90 -7.66 -3.66
C ASP A 39 -9.63 -8.01 -2.84
N SER A 40 -8.95 -9.09 -3.24
CA SER A 40 -7.70 -9.54 -2.60
C SER A 40 -6.53 -8.57 -2.73
N THR A 41 -6.50 -7.73 -3.78
CA THR A 41 -5.46 -6.70 -3.94
C THR A 41 -5.68 -5.59 -2.92
N ASP A 42 -6.93 -5.15 -2.78
CA ASP A 42 -7.32 -4.12 -1.81
C ASP A 42 -7.13 -4.61 -0.36
N GLU A 43 -7.31 -5.91 -0.11
CA GLU A 43 -6.98 -6.52 1.18
C GLU A 43 -5.49 -6.47 1.51
N CYS A 44 -4.61 -6.62 0.51
CA CYS A 44 -3.17 -6.42 0.69
C CYS A 44 -2.86 -4.96 1.11
N CYS A 45 -3.53 -3.99 0.51
CA CYS A 45 -3.37 -2.58 0.86
C CYS A 45 -3.86 -2.28 2.29
N ARG A 46 -5.00 -2.84 2.70
CA ARG A 46 -5.46 -2.76 4.09
C ARG A 46 -4.44 -3.33 5.08
N ALA A 47 -3.83 -4.46 4.76
CA ALA A 47 -2.78 -5.04 5.58
C ALA A 47 -1.51 -4.15 5.62
N HIS A 48 -1.16 -3.55 4.49
CA HIS A 48 -0.04 -2.62 4.35
C HIS A 48 -0.23 -1.35 5.20
N ASP A 49 -1.42 -0.75 5.19
CA ASP A 49 -1.77 0.40 6.05
C ASP A 49 -1.63 0.05 7.53
N CYS A 50 -2.07 -1.15 7.92
CA CYS A 50 -1.95 -1.64 9.28
C CYS A 50 -0.47 -1.82 9.69
N CYS A 51 0.38 -2.26 8.76
CA CYS A 51 1.83 -2.32 8.96
C CYS A 51 2.43 -0.91 9.14
N TYR A 52 2.08 0.04 8.26
CA TYR A 52 2.55 1.42 8.31
C TYR A 52 2.17 2.11 9.62
N ARG A 53 0.94 1.90 10.10
CA ARG A 53 0.50 2.41 11.41
C ARG A 53 1.38 1.87 12.55
N LYS A 54 1.61 0.56 12.61
CA LYS A 54 2.44 -0.07 13.66
C LYS A 54 3.87 0.44 13.66
N VAL A 55 4.51 0.58 12.50
CA VAL A 55 5.88 1.08 12.44
C VAL A 55 5.98 2.57 12.76
N ARG A 56 4.94 3.37 12.43
CA ARG A 56 4.85 4.78 12.84
C ARG A 56 4.69 4.93 14.36
N GLU A 57 3.91 4.06 15.00
CA GLU A 57 3.84 3.97 16.46
C GLU A 57 5.22 3.62 17.07
N GLY A 58 6.01 2.80 16.37
CA GLY A 58 7.41 2.50 16.67
C GLY A 58 8.41 3.63 16.36
N LYS A 59 7.94 4.85 16.04
CA LYS A 59 8.75 6.02 15.66
C LYS A 59 9.55 5.87 14.36
N CYS A 60 9.14 4.98 13.46
CA CYS A 60 9.66 4.96 12.09
C CYS A 60 8.90 5.98 11.22
N SER A 61 9.58 6.51 10.20
CA SER A 61 8.98 7.36 9.15
C SER A 61 9.02 6.63 7.81
N PRO A 62 8.08 5.69 7.58
CA PRO A 62 7.96 4.98 6.31
C PRO A 62 7.31 5.85 5.21
#